data_AF-A0A2V7KNH7-F1
#
_entry.id   AF-A0A2V7KNH7-F1
#
_cell.length_a   1.000
_cell.length_b   1.000
_cell.length_c   1.000
_cell.angle_alpha   90.00
_cell.angle_beta   90.00
_cell.angle_gamma   90.00
#
_symmetry.space_group_name_H-M   'P 1'
#
loop_
_entity.id
_entity.type
_entity.pdbx_description
1 polymer ?
#
loop_
_entity_poly.entity_id
_entity_poly.type
_entity_poly.pdbx_seq_one_letter_code
_entity_poly.pdbx_strand_id
1 'polypeptide(L)'
;MNNHASIPVGVLGASGYVGQELLRLLHGHPDATVAFATAESAAGEWVDGHELIKADDAPWQQAEIILSALPHGVSARYVNEARAGGKRTVDLSADFRLSPDAV
;
A
#
# COMPACT_ATOMS: atom_id res chain seq x y z
N MET A 1 -16.11 9.80 21.18
CA MET A 1 -14.78 9.30 20.79
C MET A 1 -14.99 7.85 20.40
N ASN A 2 -15.02 7.57 19.10
CA ASN A 2 -15.23 6.21 18.62
C ASN A 2 -13.90 5.45 18.81
N ASN A 3 -13.89 4.49 19.73
CA ASN A 3 -12.71 3.68 20.07
C ASN A 3 -12.50 2.54 19.06
N HIS A 4 -12.34 2.87 17.78
CA HIS A 4 -11.84 1.88 16.82
C HIS A 4 -10.30 1.91 16.86
N ALA A 5 -9.68 0.75 16.98
CA ALA A 5 -8.24 0.63 16.80
C ALA A 5 -7.91 0.96 15.33
N SER A 6 -6.90 1.81 15.12
CA SER A 6 -6.51 2.25 13.78
C SER A 6 -6.01 1.07 12.95
N ILE A 7 -6.54 0.92 11.73
CA ILE A 7 -6.22 -0.17 10.81
C ILE A 7 -4.85 0.10 10.16
N PRO A 8 -3.87 -0.81 10.28
CA PRO A 8 -2.56 -0.61 9.66
C PRO A 8 -2.60 -0.89 8.15
N VAL A 9 -2.05 0.05 7.37
CA VAL A 9 -2.08 0.07 5.90
C VAL A 9 -0.67 0.07 5.32
N GLY A 10 -0.39 -0.85 4.40
CA GLY A 10 0.82 -0.80 3.57
C GLY A 10 0.54 -0.08 2.26
N VAL A 11 1.40 0.86 1.86
CA VAL A 11 1.27 1.60 0.59
C VAL A 11 2.37 1.19 -0.37
N LEU A 12 1.99 0.64 -1.53
CA LEU A 12 2.93 0.30 -2.60
C LEU A 12 3.01 1.40 -3.65
N GLY A 13 4.21 1.76 -4.10
CA GLY A 13 4.41 2.83 -5.08
C GLY A 13 4.27 4.24 -4.50
N ALA A 14 4.68 4.41 -3.25
CA ALA A 14 4.56 5.63 -2.46
C ALA A 14 5.36 6.84 -3.01
N SER A 15 6.38 6.61 -3.85
CA SER A 15 7.11 7.71 -4.51
C SER A 15 6.34 8.33 -5.67
N GLY A 16 5.36 7.63 -6.25
CA GLY A 16 4.52 8.15 -7.33
C GLY A 16 3.44 9.11 -6.82
N TYR A 17 2.88 9.94 -7.71
CA TYR A 17 1.87 10.93 -7.35
C TYR A 17 0.70 10.35 -6.55
N VAL A 18 0.11 9.25 -7.03
CA VAL A 18 -1.01 8.59 -6.33
C VAL A 18 -0.57 8.05 -4.96
N GLY A 19 0.61 7.45 -4.88
CA GLY A 19 1.16 6.94 -3.63
C GLY A 19 1.37 8.04 -2.58
N GLN A 20 1.91 9.19 -2.99
CA GLN A 20 2.07 10.36 -2.09
C GLN A 20 0.73 10.90 -1.62
N GLU A 21 -0.27 10.96 -2.51
CA GLU A 21 -1.63 11.36 -2.12
C GLU A 21 -2.28 10.36 -1.15
N LEU A 22 -2.02 9.05 -1.32
CA LEU A 22 -2.47 8.05 -0.35
C LEU A 22 -1.83 8.27 1.02
N LEU A 23 -0.51 8.54 1.08
CA LEU A 23 0.16 8.88 2.34
C LEU A 23 -0.45 10.12 2.99
N ARG A 24 -0.63 11.20 2.23
CA ARG A 24 -1.22 12.45 2.72
C ARG A 24 -2.64 12.26 3.27
N LEU A 25 -3.46 11.43 2.60
CA LEU A 25 -4.82 11.12 3.07
C LEU A 25 -4.80 10.24 4.33
N LEU A 26 -3.91 9.25 4.40
CA LEU A 26 -3.78 8.36 5.55
C LEU A 26 -3.21 9.07 6.78
N HIS A 27 -2.32 10.06 6.60
CA HIS A 27 -1.75 10.87 7.69
C HIS A 27 -2.83 11.51 8.58
N GLY A 28 -3.96 11.89 8.00
CA GLY A 28 -5.10 12.50 8.71
C GLY A 28 -6.26 11.55 8.98
N HIS A 29 -6.15 10.26 8.66
CA HIS A 29 -7.29 9.34 8.72
C HIS A 29 -7.55 8.86 10.16
N PRO A 30 -8.77 9.01 10.71
CA PRO A 30 -9.04 8.70 12.12
C PRO A 30 -8.92 7.20 12.45
N ASP A 31 -9.18 6.33 11.47
CA ASP A 31 -9.27 4.88 11.67
C ASP A 31 -8.23 4.08 10.85
N ALA A 32 -7.22 4.74 10.27
CA ALA A 32 -6.18 4.06 9.49
C ALA A 32 -4.81 4.70 9.73
N THR A 33 -3.75 3.90 9.70
CA THR A 33 -2.37 4.38 9.86
C THR A 33 -1.44 3.69 8.88
N VAL A 34 -0.41 4.39 8.42
CA VAL A 34 0.59 3.81 7.50
C VAL A 34 1.54 2.93 8.31
N ALA A 35 1.57 1.62 8.00
CA ALA A 35 2.49 0.66 8.58
C ALA A 35 3.84 0.65 7.85
N PHE A 36 3.81 0.75 6.51
CA PHE A 36 4.99 0.88 5.68
C PHE A 36 4.64 1.50 4.32
N ALA A 37 5.65 2.05 3.65
CA ALA A 37 5.54 2.65 2.33
C ALA A 37 6.67 2.12 1.44
N THR A 38 6.38 1.81 0.17
CA THR A 38 7.39 1.21 -0.73
C THR A 38 7.62 2.01 -2.00
N ALA A 39 8.85 1.95 -2.51
CA ALA A 39 9.22 2.41 -3.84
C ALA A 39 10.38 1.57 -4.37
N GLU A 40 10.43 1.37 -5.69
CA GLU A 40 11.51 0.60 -6.31
C GLU A 40 12.79 1.43 -6.44
N SER A 41 12.74 2.50 -7.23
CA SER A 41 13.90 3.34 -7.51
C SER A 41 14.25 4.34 -6.41
N ALA A 42 13.30 4.65 -5.52
CA ALA A 42 13.42 5.65 -4.45
C ALA A 42 13.53 5.02 -3.05
N ALA A 43 13.85 3.73 -2.96
CA ALA A 43 14.08 3.09 -1.67
C ALA A 43 15.23 3.79 -0.90
N GLY A 44 15.01 4.05 0.39
CA GLY A 44 15.89 4.83 1.27
C GLY A 44 15.54 6.32 1.34
N GLU A 45 14.67 6.83 0.47
CA GLU A 45 14.16 8.21 0.56
C GLU A 45 13.03 8.32 1.58
N TRP A 46 12.79 9.54 2.08
CA TRP A 46 11.71 9.82 3.04
C TRP A 46 10.60 10.63 2.38
N VAL A 47 9.36 10.16 2.51
CA VAL A 47 8.17 10.82 1.98
C VAL A 47 7.10 10.82 3.06
N ASP A 48 6.55 12.00 3.37
CA ASP A 48 5.49 12.21 4.35
C ASP A 48 5.74 11.54 5.72
N GLY A 49 7.01 11.53 6.16
CA GLY A 49 7.42 10.94 7.44
C GLY A 49 7.68 9.42 7.40
N HIS A 50 7.66 8.79 6.22
CA HIS A 50 7.94 7.38 6.04
C HIS A 50 9.18 7.17 5.16
N GLU A 51 10.13 6.36 5.64
CA GLU A 51 11.18 5.83 4.78
C GLU A 51 10.58 4.84 3.78
N LEU A 52 10.93 5.01 2.50
CA LEU A 52 10.51 4.13 1.44
C LEU A 52 11.41 2.90 1.40
N ILE A 53 10.81 1.71 1.43
CA ILE A 53 11.54 0.44 1.29
C ILE A 53 11.23 -0.21 -0.06
N LYS A 54 12.01 -1.21 -0.47
CA LYS A 54 11.65 -1.99 -1.65
C LYS A 54 10.41 -2.83 -1.37
N ALA A 55 9.59 -3.04 -2.39
CA ALA A 55 8.38 -3.84 -2.26
C ALA A 55 8.69 -5.31 -1.88
N ASP A 56 9.82 -5.85 -2.36
CA ASP A 56 10.30 -7.19 -2.01
C ASP A 56 10.75 -7.31 -0.54
N ASP A 57 11.06 -6.20 0.13
CA ASP A 57 11.46 -6.15 1.54
C ASP A 57 10.30 -5.71 2.47
N ALA A 58 9.09 -5.59 1.94
CA ALA A 58 7.94 -5.07 2.67
C ALA A 58 7.56 -5.97 3.88
N PRO A 59 7.38 -5.40 5.09
CA PRO A 59 6.99 -6.17 6.27
C PRO A 59 5.48 -6.43 6.25
N TRP A 60 5.00 -7.27 5.32
CA TRP A 60 3.58 -7.55 5.08
C TRP A 60 2.76 -7.85 6.33
N GLN A 61 3.39 -8.46 7.35
CA GLN A 61 2.73 -8.80 8.61
C GLN A 61 2.30 -7.60 9.45
N GLN A 62 2.91 -6.43 9.23
CA GLN A 62 2.58 -5.19 9.94
C GLN A 62 1.34 -4.49 9.37
N ALA A 63 0.87 -4.88 8.19
CA ALA A 63 -0.33 -4.31 7.57
C ALA A 63 -1.49 -5.31 7.55
N GLU A 64 -2.71 -4.78 7.59
CA GLU A 64 -3.96 -5.51 7.37
C GLU A 64 -4.54 -5.24 5.98
N ILE A 65 -4.35 -4.02 5.49
CA ILE A 65 -4.78 -3.58 4.16
C ILE A 65 -3.56 -3.15 3.36
N ILE A 66 -3.49 -3.55 2.09
CA ILE A 66 -2.49 -3.08 1.13
C ILE A 66 -3.17 -2.21 0.07
N LEU A 67 -2.67 -1.00 -0.12
CA LEU A 67 -3.06 -0.13 -1.22
C LEU A 67 -1.93 -0.14 -2.26
N SER A 68 -2.23 -0.60 -3.47
CA SER A 68 -1.24 -0.62 -4.55
C SER A 68 -1.43 0.56 -5.50
N ALA A 69 -0.46 1.47 -5.52
CA ALA A 69 -0.33 2.55 -6.50
C ALA A 69 0.81 2.26 -7.50
N LEU A 70 1.08 0.98 -7.76
CA LEU A 70 2.10 0.54 -8.70
C LEU A 70 1.63 0.65 -10.16
N PRO A 71 2.56 0.75 -11.13
CA PRO A 71 2.21 0.70 -12.53
C PRO A 71 1.48 -0.59 -12.93
N HIS A 72 0.70 -0.49 -14.01
CA HIS A 72 0.09 -1.66 -14.65
C HIS A 72 1.14 -2.72 -15.00
N GLY A 73 0.83 -3.99 -14.75
CA GLY A 73 1.69 -5.15 -14.98
C GLY A 73 2.68 -5.43 -13.85
N VAL A 74 2.85 -4.50 -12.90
CA VAL A 74 3.70 -4.69 -11.72
C VAL A 74 2.85 -5.03 -10.50
N SER A 75 1.67 -4.40 -10.38
CA SER A 75 0.79 -4.53 -9.22
C SER A 75 0.36 -5.96 -8.94
N ALA A 76 0.00 -6.71 -9.99
CA ALA A 76 -0.52 -8.08 -9.88
C ALA A 76 0.34 -9.02 -9.03
N ARG A 77 1.68 -8.96 -9.17
CA ARG A 77 2.60 -9.79 -8.38
C ARG A 77 2.40 -9.54 -6.88
N TYR A 78 2.53 -8.28 -6.47
CA TYR A 78 2.51 -7.89 -5.06
C TYR A 78 1.12 -8.00 -4.44
N VAL A 79 0.07 -7.69 -5.20
CA VAL A 79 -1.31 -7.84 -4.74
C VAL A 79 -1.64 -9.32 -4.50
N ASN A 80 -1.22 -10.23 -5.39
CA ASN A 80 -1.42 -11.66 -5.19
C ASN A 80 -0.62 -12.19 -4.00
N GLU A 81 0.62 -11.72 -3.80
CA GLU A 81 1.43 -12.05 -2.62
C GLU A 81 0.75 -11.61 -1.32
N ALA A 82 0.26 -10.36 -1.27
CA ALA A 82 -0.48 -9.83 -0.14
C ALA A 82 -1.75 -10.66 0.15
N ARG A 83 -2.54 -11.01 -0.87
CA ARG A 83 -3.74 -11.85 -0.71
C ARG A 83 -3.42 -13.26 -0.23
N ALA A 84 -2.33 -13.87 -0.72
CA ALA A 84 -1.85 -15.15 -0.23
C ALA A 84 -1.46 -15.09 1.26
N GLY A 85 -0.99 -13.93 1.73
CA GLY A 85 -0.76 -13.62 3.13
C GLY A 85 -2.02 -13.23 3.93
N GLY A 86 -3.22 -13.37 3.36
CA GLY A 86 -4.50 -13.07 4.00
C GLY A 86 -4.82 -11.57 4.12
N LYS A 87 -4.10 -10.70 3.39
CA LYS A 87 -4.30 -9.26 3.44
C LYS A 87 -5.46 -8.84 2.53
N ARG A 88 -6.20 -7.81 2.96
CA ARG A 88 -7.15 -7.11 2.08
C ARG A 88 -6.36 -6.19 1.16
N THR A 89 -6.73 -6.12 -0.11
CA THR A 89 -5.98 -5.35 -1.11
C THR A 89 -6.91 -4.41 -1.85
N VAL A 90 -6.41 -3.22 -2.18
CA VAL A 90 -7.02 -2.30 -3.15
C VAL A 90 -5.98 -2.01 -4.24
N ASP A 91 -6.26 -2.35 -5.49
CA ASP A 91 -5.38 -2.05 -6.61
C ASP A 91 -5.86 -0.83 -7.41
N LEU A 92 -5.05 0.24 -7.44
CA LEU A 92 -5.35 1.43 -8.21
C LEU A 92 -4.86 1.30 -9.67
N SER A 93 -4.13 0.24 -10.00
CA SER A 93 -3.71 -0.10 -11.36
C SER A 93 -4.88 -0.65 -12.20
N ALA A 94 -4.58 -1.19 -13.39
CA ALA A 94 -5.57 -1.82 -14.25
C ALA A 94 -5.62 -3.36 -14.11
N ASP A 95 -4.69 -3.97 -13.35
CA ASP A 95 -4.40 -5.40 -13.41
C ASP A 95 -5.61 -6.28 -13.05
N PHE A 96 -6.42 -5.85 -12.08
CA PHE A 96 -7.57 -6.64 -11.61
C PHE A 96 -8.93 -6.13 -12.09
N ARG A 97 -9.01 -4.99 -12.81
CA ARG A 97 -10.29 -4.32 -13.13
C ARG A 97 -11.28 -5.18 -13.92
N LEU A 98 -10.78 -6.04 -14.81
CA LEU A 98 -11.59 -6.91 -15.67
C LEU A 98 -11.51 -8.39 -15.26
N SER A 99 -10.99 -8.67 -14.08
CA SER A 99 -10.85 -10.02 -13.53
C SER A 99 -12.06 -10.39 -12.66
N PRO A 100 -12.49 -11.67 -12.62
CA PRO A 100 -13.38 -12.14 -11.56
C PRO A 100 -12.78 -11.95 -10.15
N ASP A 101 -11.46 -11.78 -10.05
CA ASP A 101 -10.70 -11.55 -8.83
C ASP A 101 -10.44 -10.05 -8.55
N ALA A 102 -11.31 -9.16 -9.06
CA ALA A 102 -11.20 -7.71 -8.89
C ALA A 102 -10.93 -7.29 -7.44
N VAL A 103 -9.91 -6.46 -7.25
CA VAL A 103 -9.45 -5.85 -6.00
C VAL A 103 -8.94 -4.44 -6.29
#